data_AF-A0A8I1G9W6-F1
#
_entry.id   AF-A0A8I1G9W6-F1
#
_cell.length_a   1.000
_cell.length_b   1.000
_cell.length_c   1.000
_cell.angle_alpha   90.00
_cell.angle_beta   90.00
_cell.angle_gamma   90.00
#
_symmetry.space_group_name_H-M   'P 1'
#
loop_
_entity.id
_entity.type
_entity.pdbx_description
1 polymer ?
#
loop_
_entity_poly.entity_id
_entity_poly.type
_entity_poly.pdbx_seq_one_letter_code
_entity_poly.pdbx_strand_id
1 'polypeptide(L)'
;MNFRALFLSIQRVLGIFSSRENDVAELMMKDVSSLSPFAQIIGDQKYTVPDHPNLEVLKFIEYPTRPAGIQTFNEQSILSLYRDKLHSISMMLAISDGDIREDAFTFTNLVLKPLIEYIRWIHLLPASENHHHNGIGGLLSHSLEVAMISLKNANHSELRPIGYQDEEVIRRKVYLYAAFICGLVHDAGKVYDLDIVSLNLNETLTWAPSSQSLLDWARENNVVEYEIHWRKRIHNQHNIWSSVFLERILDPVCMSFLDRVKKERVYAKMVTALNVYNDGNDFLSKCVRTSDYYSTGTDLNVLRDPIMGLRSNDAAARAIGTIKHNFTSININNYK
;
A
#
# COMPACT_ATOMS: atom_id res chain seq x y z
N MET A 1 -21.04 -44.80 20.95
CA MET A 1 -21.93 -45.33 19.90
C MET A 1 -23.38 -45.09 20.32
N ASN A 2 -24.12 -44.32 19.55
CA ASN A 2 -25.41 -43.76 19.95
C ASN A 2 -26.55 -44.72 19.55
N PHE A 3 -27.05 -45.52 20.49
CA PHE A 3 -28.07 -46.56 20.29
C PHE A 3 -29.38 -46.07 19.65
N ARG A 4 -29.63 -44.75 19.69
CA ARG A 4 -30.80 -44.09 19.07
C ARG A 4 -30.75 -44.10 17.53
N ALA A 5 -29.56 -44.04 16.95
CA ALA A 5 -29.40 -44.05 15.49
C ALA A 5 -29.65 -45.44 14.88
N LEU A 6 -29.28 -46.50 15.61
CA LEU A 6 -29.47 -47.89 15.16
C LEU A 6 -30.95 -48.31 15.20
N PHE A 7 -31.71 -47.81 16.18
CA PHE A 7 -33.14 -48.07 16.31
C PHE A 7 -33.96 -47.43 15.18
N LEU A 8 -33.61 -46.20 14.77
CA LEU A 8 -34.27 -45.49 13.66
C LEU A 8 -33.97 -46.12 12.29
N SER A 9 -32.77 -46.68 12.10
CA SER A 9 -32.43 -47.40 10.86
C SER A 9 -33.17 -48.74 10.72
N ILE A 10 -33.47 -49.44 11.83
CA ILE A 10 -34.20 -50.72 11.81
C ILE A 10 -35.69 -50.50 11.51
N GLN A 11 -36.28 -49.39 11.98
CA GLN A 11 -37.67 -49.06 11.63
C GLN A 11 -37.87 -48.69 10.15
N ARG A 12 -36.84 -48.14 9.48
CA ARG A 12 -36.87 -47.86 8.03
C ARG A 12 -36.77 -49.11 7.14
N VAL A 13 -36.20 -50.21 7.64
CA VAL A 13 -36.07 -51.48 6.88
C VAL A 13 -37.34 -52.34 6.99
N LEU A 14 -38.14 -52.17 8.06
CA LEU A 14 -39.29 -53.03 8.36
C LEU A 14 -40.66 -52.47 7.96
N GLY A 15 -40.74 -51.33 7.27
CA GLY A 15 -41.96 -50.90 6.57
C GLY A 15 -43.21 -50.73 7.45
N ILE A 16 -43.05 -50.35 8.72
CA ILE A 16 -44.18 -50.08 9.63
C ILE A 16 -44.45 -48.57 9.62
N PHE A 17 -45.38 -48.14 8.76
CA PHE A 17 -45.89 -46.76 8.74
C PHE A 17 -46.69 -46.47 10.02
N SER A 18 -46.31 -45.40 10.74
CA SER A 18 -47.20 -44.71 11.68
C SER A 18 -47.66 -43.42 10.99
N SER A 19 -48.98 -43.27 10.89
CA SER A 19 -49.72 -42.18 10.24
C SER A 19 -49.51 -40.82 10.91
N ARG A 20 -48.29 -40.27 10.85
CA ARG A 20 -47.94 -38.91 11.31
C ARG A 20 -46.96 -38.16 10.40
N GLU A 21 -46.52 -38.74 9.28
CA GLU A 21 -45.66 -38.03 8.31
C GLU A 21 -46.44 -37.14 7.34
N ASN A 22 -47.76 -37.35 7.19
CA ASN A 22 -48.58 -36.51 6.30
C ASN A 22 -48.82 -35.09 6.87
N ASP A 23 -48.85 -34.92 8.20
CA ASP A 23 -49.11 -33.59 8.79
C ASP A 23 -47.89 -32.65 8.65
N VAL A 24 -46.66 -33.17 8.67
CA VAL A 24 -45.45 -32.34 8.59
C VAL A 24 -45.17 -31.91 7.15
N ALA A 25 -45.41 -32.79 6.17
CA ALA A 25 -45.35 -32.42 4.76
C ALA A 25 -46.44 -31.41 4.38
N GLU A 26 -47.64 -31.52 4.94
CA GLU A 26 -48.75 -30.60 4.70
C GLU A 26 -48.57 -29.23 5.41
N LEU A 27 -47.87 -29.20 6.55
CA LEU A 27 -47.40 -27.97 7.20
C LEU A 27 -46.22 -27.30 6.46
N MET A 28 -45.33 -28.06 5.84
CA MET A 28 -44.20 -27.51 5.07
C MET A 28 -44.58 -27.08 3.64
N MET A 29 -45.62 -27.68 3.04
CA MET A 29 -46.14 -27.29 1.72
C MET A 29 -47.02 -26.01 1.77
N LYS A 30 -47.58 -25.68 2.93
CA LYS A 30 -48.40 -24.46 3.12
C LYS A 30 -47.62 -23.16 3.22
N ASP A 31 -46.28 -23.24 3.29
CA ASP A 31 -45.43 -22.08 3.60
C ASP A 31 -44.34 -21.83 2.55
N VAL A 32 -44.48 -22.41 1.34
CA VAL A 32 -43.59 -22.10 0.20
C VAL A 32 -44.13 -20.92 -0.61
N SER A 33 -45.46 -20.77 -0.65
CA SER A 33 -46.11 -19.63 -1.27
C SER A 33 -45.89 -18.33 -0.50
N SER A 34 -45.68 -18.39 0.82
CA SER A 34 -45.37 -17.23 1.68
C SER A 34 -43.91 -16.74 1.54
N LEU A 35 -43.03 -17.58 1.03
CA LEU A 35 -41.63 -17.25 0.70
C LEU A 35 -41.49 -16.56 -0.66
N SER A 36 -42.56 -16.50 -1.46
CA SER A 36 -42.55 -15.77 -2.73
C SER A 36 -42.50 -14.26 -2.48
N PRO A 37 -41.64 -13.49 -3.16
CA PRO A 37 -41.66 -12.03 -3.11
C PRO A 37 -43.01 -11.42 -3.54
N PHE A 38 -43.82 -12.22 -4.25
CA PHE A 38 -45.14 -11.86 -4.77
C PHE A 38 -46.28 -12.39 -3.89
N ALA A 39 -45.99 -13.08 -2.78
CA ALA A 39 -46.99 -13.62 -1.86
C ALA A 39 -47.90 -12.55 -1.24
N GLN A 40 -47.39 -11.32 -1.15
CA GLN A 40 -48.09 -10.15 -0.60
C GLN A 40 -49.04 -9.49 -1.62
N ILE A 41 -49.04 -9.93 -2.88
CA ILE A 41 -49.92 -9.41 -3.92
C ILE A 41 -51.22 -10.23 -3.90
N ILE A 42 -52.31 -9.59 -3.47
CA ILE A 42 -53.63 -10.23 -3.36
C ILE A 42 -54.47 -9.85 -4.58
N GLY A 43 -54.89 -10.83 -5.39
CA GLY A 43 -55.75 -10.64 -6.56
C GLY A 43 -55.03 -10.00 -7.77
N ASP A 44 -55.73 -9.20 -8.56
CA ASP A 44 -55.23 -8.56 -9.80
C ASP A 44 -54.32 -7.32 -9.55
N GLN A 45 -53.77 -7.18 -8.35
CA GLN A 45 -52.90 -6.06 -8.02
C GLN A 45 -51.56 -6.16 -8.77
N LYS A 46 -51.15 -5.08 -9.44
CA LYS A 46 -49.81 -5.01 -10.05
C LYS A 46 -48.77 -4.79 -8.96
N TYR A 47 -47.64 -5.49 -9.05
CA TYR A 47 -46.46 -5.15 -8.27
C TYR A 47 -46.04 -3.71 -8.63
N THR A 48 -46.04 -2.83 -7.64
CA THR A 48 -45.72 -1.41 -7.84
C THR A 48 -44.42 -1.07 -7.13
N VAL A 49 -43.61 -0.24 -7.78
CA VAL A 49 -42.41 0.31 -7.16
C VAL A 49 -42.86 1.38 -6.17
N PRO A 50 -42.41 1.35 -4.90
CA PRO A 50 -42.75 2.37 -3.92
C PRO A 50 -42.34 3.77 -4.38
N ASP A 51 -43.19 4.77 -4.14
CA ASP A 51 -42.92 6.17 -4.53
C ASP A 51 -41.76 6.80 -3.75
N HIS A 52 -41.42 6.23 -2.58
CA HIS A 52 -40.33 6.68 -1.72
C HIS A 52 -39.45 5.51 -1.27
N PRO A 53 -38.13 5.71 -1.18
CA PRO A 53 -37.21 4.67 -0.74
C PRO A 53 -37.43 4.33 0.74
N ASN A 54 -37.26 3.06 1.08
CA ASN A 54 -37.35 2.62 2.47
C ASN A 54 -36.14 3.18 3.26
N LEU A 55 -36.42 4.00 4.28
CA LEU A 55 -35.41 4.67 5.11
C LEU A 55 -34.53 3.69 5.89
N GLU A 56 -35.05 2.53 6.31
CA GLU A 56 -34.24 1.49 6.98
C GLU A 56 -33.27 0.84 5.98
N VAL A 57 -33.73 0.56 4.76
CA VAL A 57 -32.88 0.00 3.71
C VAL A 57 -31.82 1.01 3.27
N LEU A 58 -32.18 2.30 3.18
CA LEU A 58 -31.24 3.38 2.87
C LEU A 58 -30.13 3.54 3.90
N LYS A 59 -30.35 3.21 5.18
CA LYS A 59 -29.28 3.22 6.19
C LYS A 59 -28.17 2.19 5.89
N PHE A 60 -28.49 1.14 5.14
CA PHE A 60 -27.55 0.08 4.74
C PHE A 60 -27.09 0.22 3.28
N ILE A 61 -27.77 1.03 2.47
CA ILE A 61 -27.39 1.31 1.08
C ILE A 61 -26.55 2.58 1.04
N GLU A 62 -25.25 2.38 0.92
CA GLU A 62 -24.26 3.44 0.76
C GLU A 62 -23.82 3.45 -0.71
N TYR A 63 -24.70 3.86 -1.63
CA TYR A 63 -24.40 3.90 -3.07
C TYR A 63 -24.66 5.28 -3.71
N PRO A 64 -23.66 5.88 -4.39
CA PRO A 64 -22.27 5.43 -4.42
C PRO A 64 -21.65 5.56 -3.02
N THR A 65 -20.85 4.57 -2.65
CA THR A 65 -20.19 4.52 -1.33
C THR A 65 -19.26 5.72 -1.26
N ARG A 66 -19.46 6.61 -0.27
CA ARG A 66 -18.44 7.63 -0.01
C ARG A 66 -17.18 6.88 0.42
N PRO A 67 -16.02 7.13 -0.19
CA PRO A 67 -14.80 6.48 0.26
C PRO A 67 -14.60 6.84 1.74
N ALA A 68 -14.52 5.81 2.59
CA ALA A 68 -14.14 6.02 3.99
C ALA A 68 -12.77 6.68 4.01
N GLY A 69 -12.61 7.74 4.82
CA GLY A 69 -11.34 8.43 4.92
C GLY A 69 -10.28 7.57 5.56
N ILE A 70 -9.03 8.01 5.43
CA ILE A 70 -7.88 7.35 6.04
C ILE A 70 -7.68 7.96 7.42
N GLN A 71 -7.77 7.12 8.45
CA GLN A 71 -7.46 7.53 9.81
C GLN A 71 -5.96 7.77 9.98
N THR A 72 -5.61 8.77 10.78
CA THR A 72 -4.22 9.08 11.13
C THR A 72 -3.71 8.15 12.21
N PHE A 73 -2.51 7.60 12.02
CA PHE A 73 -1.80 6.79 13.00
C PHE A 73 -0.44 7.40 13.31
N ASN A 74 0.10 7.12 14.50
CA ASN A 74 1.47 7.52 14.82
C ASN A 74 2.50 6.67 14.07
N GLU A 75 3.70 7.24 13.95
CA GLU A 75 4.83 6.67 13.22
C GLU A 75 5.20 5.29 13.74
N GLN A 76 5.20 5.09 15.07
CA GLN A 76 5.59 3.84 15.71
C GLN A 76 4.61 2.70 15.41
N SER A 77 3.31 2.99 15.41
CA SER A 77 2.26 2.05 15.04
C SER A 77 2.42 1.60 13.59
N ILE A 78 2.69 2.53 12.68
CA ILE A 78 2.93 2.22 11.25
C ILE A 78 4.20 1.40 11.10
N LEU A 79 5.28 1.80 11.77
CA LEU A 79 6.58 1.13 11.72
C LEU A 79 6.50 -0.32 12.23
N SER A 80 5.63 -0.58 13.22
CA SER A 80 5.45 -1.92 13.80
C SER A 80 5.04 -2.99 12.79
N LEU A 81 4.36 -2.59 11.70
CA LEU A 81 3.92 -3.47 10.61
C LEU A 81 5.10 -4.04 9.80
N TYR A 82 6.27 -3.40 9.87
CA TYR A 82 7.43 -3.73 9.03
C TYR A 82 8.60 -4.32 9.83
N ARG A 83 8.37 -4.77 11.07
CA ARG A 83 9.40 -5.34 11.97
C ARG A 83 10.34 -6.33 11.27
N ASP A 84 9.78 -7.31 10.56
CA ASP A 84 10.58 -8.38 9.94
C ASP A 84 11.43 -7.86 8.77
N LYS A 85 10.88 -6.91 7.99
CA LYS A 85 11.63 -6.22 6.93
C LYS A 85 12.78 -5.41 7.54
N LEU A 86 12.53 -4.68 8.64
CA LEU A 86 13.55 -3.90 9.34
C LEU A 86 14.67 -4.77 9.93
N HIS A 87 14.32 -5.92 10.51
CA HIS A 87 15.32 -6.88 10.97
C HIS A 87 16.22 -7.36 9.83
N SER A 88 15.63 -7.68 8.67
CA SER A 88 16.36 -8.07 7.47
C SER A 88 17.29 -6.95 6.96
N ILE A 89 16.82 -5.70 6.96
CA ILE A 89 17.62 -4.52 6.57
C ILE A 89 18.80 -4.33 7.53
N SER A 90 18.57 -4.46 8.84
CA SER A 90 19.62 -4.37 9.86
C SER A 90 20.72 -5.40 9.63
N MET A 91 20.35 -6.66 9.38
CA MET A 91 21.31 -7.72 9.08
C MET A 91 22.13 -7.45 7.80
N MET A 92 21.49 -6.96 6.74
CA MET A 92 22.18 -6.70 5.46
C MET A 92 23.11 -5.49 5.51
N LEU A 93 22.72 -4.42 6.21
CA LEU A 93 23.58 -3.25 6.38
C LEU A 93 24.74 -3.53 7.35
N ALA A 94 24.57 -4.49 8.27
CA ALA A 94 25.55 -4.84 9.30
C ALA A 94 26.02 -3.62 10.10
N ILE A 95 25.09 -2.70 10.41
CA ILE A 95 25.30 -1.52 11.24
C ILE A 95 24.87 -1.87 12.67
N SER A 96 25.76 -1.64 13.64
CA SER A 96 25.47 -1.88 15.05
C SER A 96 24.46 -0.86 15.58
N ASP A 97 23.67 -1.26 16.56
CA ASP A 97 22.72 -0.39 17.26
C ASP A 97 23.00 -0.29 18.77
N GLY A 98 24.19 -0.72 19.21
CA GLY A 98 24.56 -0.72 20.62
C GLY A 98 25.01 0.63 21.18
N ASP A 99 25.28 1.60 20.31
CA ASP A 99 25.73 2.94 20.70
C ASP A 99 24.54 3.91 20.72
N ILE A 100 24.20 4.42 21.91
CA ILE A 100 23.04 5.30 22.10
C ILE A 100 23.33 6.78 21.81
N ARG A 101 24.57 7.15 21.48
CA ARG A 101 24.90 8.55 21.18
C ARG A 101 24.15 9.02 19.93
N GLU A 102 23.70 10.26 19.95
CA GLU A 102 22.94 10.84 18.83
C GLU A 102 23.79 11.03 17.57
N ASP A 103 25.10 11.17 17.70
CA ASP A 103 26.05 11.37 16.61
C ASP A 103 26.66 10.07 16.07
N ALA A 104 26.33 8.92 16.68
CA ALA A 104 26.89 7.63 16.30
C ALA A 104 26.24 7.08 15.02
N PHE A 105 27.04 6.40 14.20
CA PHE A 105 26.59 5.71 12.99
C PHE A 105 25.89 4.38 13.33
N THR A 106 24.71 4.47 13.93
CA THR A 106 23.90 3.33 14.36
C THR A 106 22.74 3.05 13.43
N PHE A 107 22.13 1.86 13.56
CA PHE A 107 20.93 1.53 12.80
C PHE A 107 19.79 2.51 13.13
N THR A 108 19.66 2.90 14.39
CA THR A 108 18.69 3.90 14.83
C THR A 108 18.91 5.24 14.14
N ASN A 109 20.14 5.78 14.18
CA ASN A 109 20.41 7.11 13.61
C ASN A 109 20.40 7.13 12.08
N LEU A 110 20.94 6.09 11.44
CA LEU A 110 21.07 6.08 9.98
C LEU A 110 19.82 5.55 9.26
N VAL A 111 19.02 4.68 9.89
CA VAL A 111 17.89 4.01 9.22
C VAL A 111 16.55 4.36 9.86
N LEU A 112 16.40 4.17 11.16
CA LEU A 112 15.10 4.35 11.82
C LEU A 112 14.67 5.81 11.83
N LYS A 113 15.56 6.75 12.18
CA LYS A 113 15.24 8.19 12.17
C LYS A 113 14.81 8.68 10.79
N PRO A 114 15.58 8.45 9.68
CA PRO A 114 15.12 8.82 8.35
C PRO A 114 13.82 8.13 7.92
N LEU A 115 13.61 6.87 8.30
CA LEU A 115 12.38 6.16 7.97
C LEU A 115 11.16 6.72 8.73
N ILE A 116 11.32 7.09 10.00
CA ILE A 116 10.28 7.75 10.78
C ILE A 116 9.93 9.11 10.15
N GLU A 117 10.93 9.91 9.78
CA GLU A 117 10.69 11.16 9.05
C GLU A 117 9.99 10.91 7.72
N TYR A 118 10.41 9.88 6.96
CA TYR A 118 9.73 9.51 5.72
C TYR A 118 8.25 9.16 5.95
N ILE A 119 7.94 8.35 6.96
CA ILE A 119 6.56 8.00 7.36
C ILE A 119 5.75 9.25 7.70
N ARG A 120 6.36 10.27 8.32
CA ARG A 120 5.66 11.53 8.66
C ARG A 120 5.16 12.28 7.43
N TRP A 121 5.91 12.20 6.33
CA TRP A 121 5.53 12.83 5.07
C TRP A 121 4.52 12.03 4.27
N ILE A 122 4.69 10.71 4.17
CA ILE A 122 3.88 9.87 3.28
C ILE A 122 2.73 9.13 3.98
N HIS A 123 2.78 9.01 5.31
CA HIS A 123 1.81 8.30 6.15
C HIS A 123 1.32 6.98 5.52
N LEU A 124 0.02 6.87 5.30
CA LEU A 124 -0.66 5.72 4.71
C LEU A 124 -1.16 6.01 3.29
N LEU A 125 -0.46 6.86 2.55
CA LEU A 125 -0.81 7.16 1.17
C LEU A 125 -0.68 5.91 0.26
N PRO A 126 -1.60 5.75 -0.70
CA PRO A 126 -1.48 4.74 -1.75
C PRO A 126 -0.37 5.14 -2.74
N ALA A 127 0.29 4.17 -3.36
CA ALA A 127 1.33 4.44 -4.35
C ALA A 127 0.74 4.88 -5.70
N SER A 128 -0.52 4.54 -5.97
CA SER A 128 -1.19 4.89 -7.22
C SER A 128 -2.70 4.80 -7.08
N GLU A 129 -3.44 5.42 -8.02
CA GLU A 129 -4.90 5.41 -8.03
C GLU A 129 -5.45 4.03 -8.39
N ASN A 130 -4.92 3.40 -9.46
CA ASN A 130 -5.47 2.17 -10.05
C ASN A 130 -4.39 1.23 -10.58
N HIS A 131 -3.17 1.29 -10.02
CA HIS A 131 -2.04 0.51 -10.49
C HIS A 131 -1.44 -0.32 -9.35
N HIS A 132 -0.12 -0.52 -9.32
CA HIS A 132 0.53 -1.24 -8.22
C HIS A 132 0.40 -0.49 -6.89
N HIS A 133 0.31 -1.25 -5.81
CA HIS A 133 0.27 -0.77 -4.43
C HIS A 133 -0.77 0.36 -4.22
N ASN A 134 -1.95 0.22 -4.82
CA ASN A 134 -3.04 1.21 -4.76
C ASN A 134 -3.83 1.21 -3.44
N GLY A 135 -3.57 0.25 -2.55
CA GLY A 135 -4.19 0.20 -1.22
C GLY A 135 -3.61 1.23 -0.25
N ILE A 136 -4.32 1.46 0.86
CA ILE A 136 -3.88 2.26 2.00
C ILE A 136 -2.50 1.77 2.48
N GLY A 137 -1.54 2.69 2.66
CA GLY A 137 -0.16 2.38 3.02
C GLY A 137 0.68 1.76 1.90
N GLY A 138 0.16 1.70 0.68
CA GLY A 138 0.83 1.11 -0.47
C GLY A 138 2.13 1.81 -0.83
N LEU A 139 2.21 3.14 -0.72
CA LEU A 139 3.41 3.91 -1.03
C LEU A 139 4.58 3.52 -0.11
N LEU A 140 4.33 3.39 1.20
CA LEU A 140 5.33 2.96 2.16
C LEU A 140 5.77 1.51 1.94
N SER A 141 4.81 0.61 1.67
CA SER A 141 5.15 -0.80 1.42
C SER A 141 6.03 -0.96 0.18
N HIS A 142 5.68 -0.27 -0.91
CA HIS A 142 6.46 -0.25 -2.14
C HIS A 142 7.85 0.34 -1.90
N SER A 143 7.91 1.51 -1.26
CA SER A 143 9.17 2.19 -0.93
C SER A 143 10.13 1.28 -0.14
N LEU A 144 9.62 0.58 0.88
CA LEU A 144 10.43 -0.36 1.68
C LEU A 144 10.85 -1.61 0.91
N GLU A 145 10.01 -2.12 0.00
CA GLU A 145 10.37 -3.22 -0.90
C GLU A 145 11.49 -2.81 -1.85
N VAL A 146 11.36 -1.66 -2.51
CA VAL A 146 12.37 -1.12 -3.41
C VAL A 146 13.66 -0.82 -2.66
N ALA A 147 13.60 -0.24 -1.46
CA ALA A 147 14.77 -0.01 -0.60
C ALA A 147 15.51 -1.33 -0.26
N MET A 148 14.76 -2.36 0.15
CA MET A 148 15.32 -3.66 0.53
C MET A 148 15.93 -4.39 -0.68
N ILE A 149 15.27 -4.37 -1.84
CA ILE A 149 15.79 -5.00 -3.05
C ILE A 149 16.97 -4.20 -3.61
N SER A 150 16.96 -2.87 -3.50
CA SER A 150 18.07 -2.01 -3.93
C SER A 150 19.32 -2.30 -3.11
N LEU A 151 19.15 -2.46 -1.79
CA LEU A 151 20.21 -2.90 -0.90
C LEU A 151 20.74 -4.29 -1.28
N LYS A 152 19.86 -5.26 -1.57
CA LYS A 152 20.27 -6.59 -2.04
C LYS A 152 21.04 -6.52 -3.35
N ASN A 153 20.56 -5.74 -4.33
CA ASN A 153 21.20 -5.56 -5.62
C ASN A 153 22.57 -4.90 -5.46
N ALA A 154 22.68 -3.88 -4.62
CA ALA A 154 23.95 -3.24 -4.30
C ALA A 154 24.92 -4.20 -3.59
N ASN A 155 24.42 -5.12 -2.77
CA ASN A 155 25.25 -6.13 -2.10
C ASN A 155 25.73 -7.25 -3.03
N HIS A 156 25.02 -7.55 -4.12
CA HIS A 156 25.48 -8.52 -5.13
C HIS A 156 26.25 -7.88 -6.28
N SER A 157 26.23 -6.55 -6.38
CA SER A 157 26.93 -5.82 -7.42
C SER A 157 28.34 -5.43 -6.97
N GLU A 158 29.29 -5.48 -7.89
CA GLU A 158 30.66 -5.03 -7.64
C GLU A 158 30.84 -3.56 -8.02
N LEU A 159 31.43 -2.79 -7.10
CA LEU A 159 31.92 -1.45 -7.40
C LEU A 159 33.31 -1.58 -8.03
N ARG A 160 33.57 -0.81 -9.08
CA ARG A 160 34.92 -0.73 -9.65
C ARG A 160 35.88 -0.20 -8.58
N PRO A 161 37.01 -0.88 -8.28
CA PRO A 161 37.96 -0.43 -7.26
C PRO A 161 38.55 0.94 -7.61
N ILE A 162 38.78 1.76 -6.60
CA ILE A 162 39.32 3.13 -6.74
C ILE A 162 40.54 3.39 -5.84
N GLY A 163 40.90 2.47 -4.95
CA GLY A 163 41.98 2.72 -3.99
C GLY A 163 42.33 1.52 -3.11
N TYR A 164 42.74 1.81 -1.89
CA TYR A 164 43.16 0.83 -0.90
C TYR A 164 41.99 0.01 -0.35
N GLN A 165 42.28 -1.21 0.11
CA GLN A 165 41.27 -2.16 0.59
C GLN A 165 40.39 -1.60 1.72
N ASP A 166 41.00 -0.84 2.62
CA ASP A 166 40.37 -0.21 3.78
C ASP A 166 39.42 0.93 3.36
N GLU A 167 39.79 1.72 2.33
CA GLU A 167 38.87 2.68 1.71
C GLU A 167 37.69 1.94 1.04
N GLU A 168 37.93 0.80 0.39
CA GLU A 168 36.88 0.01 -0.27
C GLU A 168 35.86 -0.58 0.71
N VAL A 169 36.28 -1.01 1.91
CA VAL A 169 35.35 -1.52 2.94
C VAL A 169 34.38 -0.42 3.40
N ILE A 170 34.89 0.80 3.65
CA ILE A 170 34.06 1.94 4.03
C ILE A 170 33.15 2.33 2.85
N ARG A 171 33.72 2.41 1.64
CA ARG A 171 32.99 2.74 0.42
C ARG A 171 31.84 1.80 0.14
N ARG A 172 32.05 0.50 0.31
CA ARG A 172 30.99 -0.51 0.18
C ARG A 172 29.83 -0.21 1.13
N LYS A 173 30.10 0.04 2.41
CA LYS A 173 29.06 0.37 3.41
C LYS A 173 28.29 1.63 3.05
N VAL A 174 28.99 2.67 2.59
CA VAL A 174 28.37 3.93 2.16
C VAL A 174 27.46 3.72 0.95
N TYR A 175 27.88 2.94 -0.05
CA TYR A 175 27.06 2.65 -1.23
C TYR A 175 25.86 1.74 -0.94
N LEU A 176 25.99 0.78 -0.01
CA LEU A 176 24.86 -0.03 0.45
C LEU A 176 23.78 0.85 1.11
N TYR A 177 24.21 1.76 1.98
CA TYR A 177 23.32 2.72 2.63
C TYR A 177 22.69 3.70 1.61
N ALA A 178 23.47 4.24 0.69
CA ALA A 178 22.98 5.12 -0.37
C ALA A 178 21.94 4.43 -1.26
N ALA A 179 22.17 3.17 -1.66
CA ALA A 179 21.21 2.40 -2.45
C ALA A 179 19.91 2.15 -1.68
N PHE A 180 19.99 1.87 -0.38
CA PHE A 180 18.82 1.74 0.50
C PHE A 180 18.02 3.05 0.55
N ILE A 181 18.66 4.19 0.85
CA ILE A 181 17.98 5.49 0.94
C ILE A 181 17.38 5.89 -0.41
N CYS A 182 18.11 5.75 -1.52
CA CYS A 182 17.56 6.06 -2.84
C CYS A 182 16.32 5.20 -3.13
N GLY A 183 16.36 3.90 -2.84
CA GLY A 183 15.20 3.03 -3.01
C GLY A 183 14.03 3.42 -2.11
N LEU A 184 14.29 3.91 -0.91
CA LEU A 184 13.24 4.37 0.02
C LEU A 184 12.51 5.60 -0.51
N VAL A 185 13.23 6.58 -1.07
CA VAL A 185 12.63 7.86 -1.49
C VAL A 185 12.33 7.97 -2.98
N HIS A 186 12.61 6.94 -3.78
CA HIS A 186 12.51 7.03 -5.24
C HIS A 186 11.14 7.51 -5.75
N ASP A 187 10.08 7.14 -5.04
CA ASP A 187 8.69 7.45 -5.37
C ASP A 187 8.05 8.48 -4.43
N ALA A 188 8.85 9.06 -3.52
CA ALA A 188 8.37 10.01 -2.52
C ALA A 188 7.71 11.25 -3.13
N GLY A 189 8.13 11.64 -4.34
CA GLY A 189 7.54 12.75 -5.08
C GLY A 189 6.05 12.58 -5.40
N LYS A 190 5.49 11.37 -5.29
CA LYS A 190 4.06 11.10 -5.50
C LYS A 190 3.15 11.85 -4.52
N VAL A 191 3.67 12.35 -3.39
CA VAL A 191 2.89 13.23 -2.50
C VAL A 191 2.40 14.51 -3.19
N TYR A 192 3.04 14.93 -4.29
CA TYR A 192 2.65 16.12 -5.05
C TYR A 192 1.60 15.83 -6.12
N ASP A 193 1.33 14.55 -6.42
CA ASP A 193 0.34 14.10 -7.40
C ASP A 193 -1.09 14.01 -6.80
N LEU A 194 -1.25 14.39 -5.52
CA LEU A 194 -2.51 14.31 -4.79
C LEU A 194 -2.74 15.53 -3.91
N ASP A 195 -4.00 15.77 -3.60
CA ASP A 195 -4.49 16.67 -2.58
C ASP A 195 -4.97 15.85 -1.39
N ILE A 196 -4.70 16.33 -0.18
CA ILE A 196 -5.22 15.73 1.05
C ILE A 196 -6.08 16.76 1.76
N VAL A 197 -7.30 16.36 2.10
CA VAL A 197 -8.27 17.22 2.76
C VAL A 197 -8.76 16.60 4.07
N SER A 198 -8.96 17.43 5.09
CA SER A 198 -9.50 16.97 6.38
C SER A 198 -10.99 16.62 6.28
N LEU A 199 -11.40 15.49 6.86
CA LEU A 199 -12.82 15.09 6.91
C LEU A 199 -13.51 15.38 8.24
N ASN A 200 -12.76 15.44 9.35
CA ASN A 200 -13.32 15.55 10.70
C ASN A 200 -13.51 16.99 11.19
N LEU A 201 -13.31 17.99 10.35
CA LEU A 201 -13.38 19.41 10.69
C LEU A 201 -14.59 20.08 10.02
N ASN A 202 -15.14 21.13 10.66
CA ASN A 202 -16.25 21.91 10.11
C ASN A 202 -15.81 22.70 8.86
N GLU A 203 -14.58 23.20 8.86
CA GLU A 203 -13.93 23.82 7.71
C GLU A 203 -12.91 22.84 7.14
N THR A 204 -13.02 22.56 5.85
CA THR A 204 -12.09 21.66 5.17
C THR A 204 -10.74 22.34 5.01
N LEU A 205 -9.71 21.77 5.65
CA LEU A 205 -8.32 22.17 5.47
C LEU A 205 -7.65 21.28 4.42
N THR A 206 -6.74 21.85 3.65
CA THR A 206 -5.94 21.12 2.65
C THR A 206 -4.48 21.10 3.09
N TRP A 207 -3.85 19.93 3.06
CA TRP A 207 -2.43 19.80 3.36
C TRP A 207 -1.56 20.35 2.22
N ALA A 208 -0.51 21.09 2.59
CA ALA A 208 0.49 21.59 1.68
C ALA A 208 1.81 20.81 1.84
N PRO A 209 2.16 19.88 0.92
CA PRO A 209 3.37 19.05 1.02
C PRO A 209 4.67 19.84 0.90
N SER A 210 4.62 21.10 0.50
CA SER A 210 5.79 22.00 0.48
C SER A 210 6.10 22.61 1.85
N SER A 211 5.10 22.73 2.74
CA SER A 211 5.24 23.47 3.99
C SER A 211 5.72 22.58 5.14
N GLN A 212 5.05 21.45 5.37
CA GLN A 212 5.32 20.56 6.51
C GLN A 212 4.86 19.14 6.23
N SER A 213 5.26 18.22 7.10
CA SER A 213 4.85 16.81 6.98
C SER A 213 3.34 16.64 7.16
N LEU A 214 2.78 15.58 6.56
CA LEU A 214 1.36 15.27 6.67
C LEU A 214 0.94 15.05 8.13
N LEU A 215 1.77 14.35 8.91
CA LEU A 215 1.49 14.11 10.32
C LEU A 215 1.59 15.36 11.18
N ASP A 216 2.49 16.30 10.89
CA ASP A 216 2.54 17.57 11.64
C ASP A 216 1.32 18.42 11.33
N TRP A 217 0.95 18.55 10.06
CA TRP A 217 -0.29 19.21 9.66
C TRP A 217 -1.51 18.59 10.33
N ALA A 218 -1.60 17.27 10.36
CA ALA A 218 -2.70 16.59 11.01
C ALA A 218 -2.73 16.86 12.53
N ARG A 219 -1.58 16.82 13.20
CA ARG A 219 -1.48 17.09 14.65
C ARG A 219 -1.82 18.53 15.00
N GLU A 220 -1.24 19.49 14.31
CA GLU A 220 -1.45 20.92 14.57
C GLU A 220 -2.91 21.34 14.37
N ASN A 221 -3.59 20.72 13.40
CA ASN A 221 -4.98 21.04 13.05
C ASN A 221 -6.01 20.06 13.63
N ASN A 222 -5.57 19.11 14.48
CA ASN A 222 -6.42 18.06 15.05
C ASN A 222 -7.21 17.24 13.99
N VAL A 223 -6.57 16.95 12.86
CA VAL A 223 -7.10 16.07 11.82
C VAL A 223 -6.90 14.62 12.25
N VAL A 224 -7.99 13.87 12.37
CA VAL A 224 -8.01 12.45 12.74
C VAL A 224 -8.27 11.57 11.52
N GLU A 225 -8.90 12.14 10.49
CA GLU A 225 -9.29 11.46 9.27
C GLU A 225 -9.14 12.41 8.08
N TYR A 226 -8.55 11.90 6.99
CA TYR A 226 -8.36 12.66 5.77
C TYR A 226 -8.80 11.88 4.53
N GLU A 227 -9.18 12.62 3.49
CA GLU A 227 -9.49 12.09 2.16
C GLU A 227 -8.37 12.44 1.17
N ILE A 228 -8.21 11.61 0.15
CA ILE A 228 -7.26 11.83 -0.95
C ILE A 228 -8.05 12.21 -2.20
N HIS A 229 -7.72 13.35 -2.78
CA HIS A 229 -8.20 13.76 -4.10
C HIS A 229 -7.04 13.68 -5.10
N TRP A 230 -7.22 12.91 -6.17
CA TRP A 230 -6.17 12.74 -7.18
C TRP A 230 -6.10 13.95 -8.10
N ARG A 231 -4.89 14.50 -8.27
CA ARG A 231 -4.64 15.54 -9.28
C ARG A 231 -4.43 14.90 -10.64
N LYS A 232 -4.73 15.66 -11.71
CA LYS A 232 -4.38 15.24 -13.07
C LYS A 232 -2.86 15.13 -13.19
N ARG A 233 -2.37 13.91 -13.38
CA ARG A 233 -0.93 13.61 -13.44
C ARG A 233 -0.27 14.31 -14.62
N ILE A 234 0.86 14.98 -14.34
CA ILE A 234 1.83 15.36 -15.35
C ILE A 234 2.92 14.29 -15.34
N HIS A 235 3.11 13.62 -16.47
CA HIS A 235 4.01 12.47 -16.59
C HIS A 235 5.44 12.84 -16.13
N ASN A 236 6.05 11.99 -15.30
CA ASN A 236 7.40 12.12 -14.72
C ASN A 236 7.65 13.32 -13.79
N GLN A 237 6.65 14.12 -13.40
CA GLN A 237 6.90 15.26 -12.52
C GLN A 237 7.31 14.83 -11.10
N HIS A 238 6.78 13.72 -10.58
CA HIS A 238 7.15 13.19 -9.27
C HIS A 238 8.63 12.78 -9.18
N ASN A 239 9.28 12.35 -10.28
CA ASN A 239 10.70 11.96 -10.26
C ASN A 239 11.61 13.12 -9.82
N ILE A 240 11.25 14.36 -10.19
CA ILE A 240 12.01 15.56 -9.81
C ILE A 240 11.89 15.79 -8.29
N TRP A 241 10.68 15.58 -7.75
CA TRP A 241 10.37 15.84 -6.35
C TRP A 241 10.92 14.77 -5.40
N SER A 242 11.21 13.56 -5.88
CA SER A 242 11.79 12.50 -5.06
C SER A 242 13.13 12.88 -4.44
N SER A 243 13.96 13.66 -5.15
CA SER A 243 15.25 14.12 -4.61
C SER A 243 15.10 15.13 -3.46
N VAL A 244 14.01 15.90 -3.40
CA VAL A 244 13.72 16.85 -2.31
C VAL A 244 13.57 16.12 -0.97
N PHE A 245 13.14 14.86 -1.01
CA PHE A 245 12.98 14.07 0.20
C PHE A 245 14.30 13.67 0.84
N LEU A 246 15.42 13.68 0.11
CA LEU A 246 16.73 13.45 0.72
C LEU A 246 17.02 14.49 1.81
N GLU A 247 16.82 15.77 1.51
CA GLU A 247 17.00 16.86 2.47
C GLU A 247 15.98 16.83 3.62
N ARG A 248 14.80 16.23 3.39
CA ARG A 248 13.74 16.16 4.41
C ARG A 248 13.94 15.06 5.44
N ILE A 249 14.62 13.97 5.06
CA ILE A 249 14.75 12.78 5.93
C ILE A 249 16.16 12.54 6.42
N LEU A 250 17.18 13.07 5.74
CA LEU A 250 18.58 12.85 6.13
C LEU A 250 19.02 13.93 7.11
N ASP A 251 19.42 13.49 8.30
CA ASP A 251 19.99 14.36 9.33
C ASP A 251 21.51 14.55 9.13
N PRO A 252 22.17 15.43 9.91
CA PRO A 252 23.61 15.64 9.81
C PRO A 252 24.47 14.37 10.00
N VAL A 253 23.96 13.37 10.75
CA VAL A 253 24.66 12.10 10.99
C VAL A 253 24.64 11.24 9.73
N CYS A 254 23.50 11.19 9.05
CA CYS A 254 23.35 10.55 7.74
C CYS A 254 24.29 11.19 6.70
N MET A 255 24.33 12.52 6.67
CA MET A 255 25.22 13.26 5.76
C MET A 255 26.69 13.00 6.05
N SER A 256 27.08 13.03 7.33
CA SER A 256 28.44 12.70 7.77
C SER A 256 28.84 11.26 7.39
N PHE A 257 27.91 10.32 7.48
CA PHE A 257 28.14 8.94 7.04
C PHE A 257 28.39 8.84 5.53
N LEU A 258 27.58 9.53 4.71
CA LEU A 258 27.75 9.56 3.25
C LEU A 258 29.08 10.21 2.83
N ASP A 259 29.54 11.21 3.58
CA ASP A 259 30.78 11.95 3.32
C ASP A 259 32.06 11.23 3.78
N ARG A 260 31.95 10.04 4.37
CA ARG A 260 33.13 9.21 4.71
C ARG A 260 33.98 8.86 3.48
N VAL A 261 33.42 8.97 2.28
CA VAL A 261 34.12 8.78 0.99
C VAL A 261 34.10 10.07 0.17
N LYS A 262 34.76 11.11 0.69
CA LYS A 262 34.74 12.47 0.11
C LYS A 262 35.03 12.54 -1.41
N LYS A 263 35.94 11.69 -1.90
CA LYS A 263 36.34 11.65 -3.32
C LYS A 263 35.18 11.28 -4.26
N GLU A 264 34.21 10.49 -3.77
CA GLU A 264 33.12 9.93 -4.57
C GLU A 264 31.89 10.83 -4.63
N ARG A 265 31.74 11.79 -3.69
CA ARG A 265 30.57 12.69 -3.56
C ARG A 265 29.25 11.92 -3.68
N VAL A 266 29.09 10.89 -2.85
CA VAL A 266 28.00 9.90 -2.97
C VAL A 266 26.63 10.56 -2.92
N TYR A 267 26.43 11.58 -2.08
CA TYR A 267 25.18 12.33 -2.02
C TYR A 267 24.76 12.94 -3.38
N ALA A 268 25.71 13.55 -4.11
CA ALA A 268 25.43 14.10 -5.43
C ALA A 268 25.02 13.02 -6.45
N LYS A 269 25.58 11.81 -6.32
CA LYS A 269 25.20 10.66 -7.13
C LYS A 269 23.80 10.15 -6.77
N MET A 270 23.41 10.20 -5.49
CA MET A 270 22.05 9.88 -5.07
C MET A 270 21.03 10.83 -5.71
N VAL A 271 21.31 12.15 -5.67
CA VAL A 271 20.46 13.16 -6.32
C VAL A 271 20.34 12.91 -7.83
N THR A 272 21.44 12.55 -8.49
CA THR A 272 21.43 12.24 -9.92
C THR A 272 20.63 10.97 -10.21
N ALA A 273 20.78 9.92 -9.40
CA ALA A 273 20.08 8.65 -9.59
C ALA A 273 18.55 8.78 -9.43
N LEU A 274 18.10 9.67 -8.55
CA LEU A 274 16.67 9.95 -8.36
C LEU A 274 16.08 10.80 -9.49
N ASN A 275 16.81 11.82 -9.95
CA ASN A 275 16.30 12.75 -10.98
C ASN A 275 16.46 12.21 -12.41
N VAL A 276 17.52 11.46 -12.70
CA VAL A 276 17.80 10.85 -14.02
C VAL A 276 17.46 9.36 -14.00
N TYR A 277 16.32 9.03 -13.40
CA TYR A 277 15.92 7.65 -13.10
C TYR A 277 15.84 6.75 -14.34
N ASN A 278 15.23 7.25 -15.43
CA ASN A 278 15.00 6.46 -16.63
C ASN A 278 16.27 6.24 -17.45
N ASP A 279 17.17 7.23 -17.50
CA ASP A 279 18.33 7.23 -18.39
C ASP A 279 19.66 6.94 -17.67
N GLY A 280 19.64 6.89 -16.33
CA GLY A 280 20.79 6.63 -15.49
C GLY A 280 21.40 5.24 -15.74
N ASN A 281 22.72 5.19 -15.95
CA ASN A 281 23.47 3.96 -16.13
C ASN A 281 24.53 3.74 -15.02
N ASP A 282 24.55 4.61 -14.01
CA ASP A 282 25.41 4.47 -12.85
C ASP A 282 24.91 3.38 -11.89
N PHE A 283 25.73 3.07 -10.90
CA PHE A 283 25.49 2.00 -9.94
C PHE A 283 24.17 2.18 -9.18
N LEU A 284 23.91 3.37 -8.63
CA LEU A 284 22.72 3.62 -7.81
C LEU A 284 21.46 3.58 -8.67
N SER A 285 21.47 4.21 -9.85
CA SER A 285 20.34 4.18 -10.79
C SER A 285 19.96 2.75 -11.18
N LYS A 286 20.94 1.88 -11.44
CA LYS A 286 20.69 0.46 -11.75
C LYS A 286 20.05 -0.28 -10.57
N CYS A 287 20.61 -0.12 -9.37
CA CYS A 287 20.09 -0.80 -8.19
C CYS A 287 18.63 -0.42 -7.92
N VAL A 288 18.29 0.86 -8.00
CA VAL A 288 16.92 1.34 -7.75
C VAL A 288 15.98 0.91 -8.87
N ARG A 289 16.34 1.14 -10.14
CA ARG A 289 15.47 0.84 -11.28
C ARG A 289 15.13 -0.65 -11.41
N THR A 290 16.11 -1.53 -11.19
CA THR A 290 15.85 -2.97 -11.20
C THR A 290 14.94 -3.40 -10.04
N SER A 291 15.04 -2.72 -8.90
CA SER A 291 14.25 -3.01 -7.70
C SER A 291 12.79 -2.59 -7.83
N ASP A 292 12.54 -1.38 -8.34
CA ASP A 292 11.20 -0.89 -8.67
C ASP A 292 10.52 -1.81 -9.68
N TYR A 293 11.19 -2.11 -10.80
CA TYR A 293 10.64 -3.02 -11.81
C TYR A 293 10.23 -4.38 -11.20
N TYR A 294 11.05 -4.91 -10.29
CA TYR A 294 10.74 -6.17 -9.60
C TYR A 294 9.56 -6.03 -8.63
N SER A 295 9.49 -4.98 -7.80
CA SER A 295 8.40 -4.76 -6.85
C SER A 295 7.08 -4.53 -7.59
N THR A 296 7.09 -3.64 -8.58
CA THR A 296 5.94 -3.34 -9.45
C THR A 296 5.46 -4.59 -10.18
N GLY A 297 6.36 -5.34 -10.81
CA GLY A 297 6.01 -6.58 -11.51
C GLY A 297 5.43 -7.65 -10.57
N THR A 298 5.92 -7.74 -9.33
CA THR A 298 5.41 -8.70 -8.35
C THR A 298 4.00 -8.34 -7.88
N ASP A 299 3.73 -7.07 -7.55
CA ASP A 299 2.40 -6.65 -7.09
C ASP A 299 1.36 -6.73 -8.20
N LEU A 300 1.72 -6.41 -9.46
CA LEU A 300 0.82 -6.57 -10.61
C LEU A 300 0.40 -8.02 -10.88
N ASN A 301 1.20 -8.99 -10.41
CA ASN A 301 0.87 -10.41 -10.49
C ASN A 301 -0.07 -10.88 -9.38
N VAL A 302 -0.53 -9.97 -8.50
CA VAL A 302 -1.36 -10.28 -7.35
C VAL A 302 -2.66 -9.46 -7.39
N LEU A 303 -3.79 -10.13 -7.20
CA LEU A 303 -5.11 -9.54 -6.96
C LEU A 303 -5.37 -9.53 -5.45
N ARG A 304 -5.83 -8.40 -4.92
CA ARG A 304 -6.29 -8.28 -3.53
C ARG A 304 -7.81 -8.19 -3.54
N ASP A 305 -8.46 -9.25 -3.08
CA ASP A 305 -9.92 -9.30 -2.92
C ASP A 305 -10.26 -9.12 -1.42
N PRO A 306 -11.17 -8.18 -1.05
CA PRO A 306 -11.54 -7.95 0.34
C PRO A 306 -12.14 -9.16 1.07
N ILE A 307 -12.76 -10.09 0.33
CA ILE A 307 -13.44 -11.27 0.86
C ILE A 307 -12.58 -12.52 0.69
N MET A 308 -11.89 -12.64 -0.45
CA MET A 308 -11.18 -13.85 -0.86
C MET A 308 -9.66 -13.79 -0.61
N GLY A 309 -9.12 -12.64 -0.21
CA GLY A 309 -7.68 -12.47 0.09
C GLY A 309 -6.80 -12.30 -1.16
N LEU A 310 -5.49 -12.58 -0.99
CA LEU A 310 -4.48 -12.46 -2.05
C LEU A 310 -4.59 -13.62 -3.06
N ARG A 311 -4.69 -13.31 -4.35
CA ARG A 311 -4.73 -14.28 -5.47
C ARG A 311 -3.72 -13.93 -6.55
N SER A 312 -3.30 -14.91 -7.35
CA SER A 312 -2.52 -14.61 -8.55
C SER A 312 -3.41 -13.97 -9.63
N ASN A 313 -2.89 -12.95 -10.31
CA ASN A 313 -3.59 -12.24 -11.36
C ASN A 313 -3.40 -12.97 -12.69
N ASP A 314 -4.48 -13.34 -13.37
CA ASP A 314 -4.40 -14.01 -14.67
C ASP A 314 -3.91 -13.04 -15.76
N ALA A 315 -3.25 -13.56 -16.80
CA ALA A 315 -2.67 -12.79 -17.89
C ALA A 315 -3.69 -11.87 -18.59
N ALA A 316 -4.95 -12.31 -18.71
CA ALA A 316 -6.02 -11.52 -19.30
C ALA A 316 -6.38 -10.28 -18.46
N ALA A 317 -6.45 -10.43 -17.13
CA ALA A 317 -6.74 -9.31 -16.23
C ALA A 317 -5.59 -8.28 -16.21
N ARG A 318 -4.33 -8.75 -16.30
CA ARG A 318 -3.14 -7.87 -16.46
C ARG A 318 -3.19 -7.09 -17.78
N ALA A 319 -3.53 -7.74 -18.89
CA ALA A 319 -3.68 -7.09 -20.18
C ALA A 319 -4.77 -6.02 -20.16
N ILE A 320 -5.95 -6.32 -19.59
CA ILE A 320 -7.06 -5.37 -19.48
C ILE A 320 -6.67 -4.15 -18.63
N GLY A 321 -6.00 -4.34 -17.49
CA GLY A 321 -5.52 -3.23 -16.64
C GLY A 321 -4.50 -2.34 -17.35
N THR A 322 -3.56 -2.94 -18.07
CA THR A 322 -2.54 -2.21 -18.86
C THR A 322 -3.17 -1.43 -20.00
N ILE A 323 -4.13 -2.03 -20.70
CA ILE A 323 -4.88 -1.36 -21.77
C ILE A 323 -5.71 -0.21 -21.18
N LYS A 324 -6.38 -0.39 -20.02
CA LYS A 324 -7.14 0.66 -19.30
C LYS A 324 -6.27 1.86 -18.93
N HIS A 325 -5.05 1.61 -18.48
CA HIS A 325 -4.08 2.67 -18.18
C HIS A 325 -3.66 3.45 -19.43
N ASN A 326 -3.50 2.76 -20.56
CA ASN A 326 -3.11 3.38 -21.81
C ASN A 326 -4.30 3.96 -22.60
N PHE A 327 -5.55 3.66 -22.26
CA PHE A 327 -6.73 4.19 -22.97
C PHE A 327 -6.77 5.72 -23.00
N THR A 328 -6.34 6.39 -21.92
CA THR A 328 -6.21 7.86 -21.85
C THR A 328 -5.12 8.39 -22.79
N SER A 329 -4.08 7.61 -23.06
CA SER A 329 -3.02 7.95 -24.03
C SER A 329 -3.41 7.64 -25.48
N ILE A 330 -4.33 6.69 -25.70
CA ILE A 330 -4.74 6.22 -27.03
C ILE A 330 -5.99 6.97 -27.54
N ASN A 331 -6.60 7.85 -26.74
CA ASN A 331 -7.72 8.71 -27.12
C ASN A 331 -8.92 7.94 -27.72
N ILE A 332 -9.15 6.71 -27.23
CA ILE A 332 -10.33 5.93 -27.60
C ILE A 332 -11.39 6.20 -26.53
N ASN A 333 -12.48 6.81 -26.98
CA ASN A 333 -13.68 7.23 -26.25
C ASN A 333 -13.49 8.48 -25.36
N ASN A 334 -13.77 9.66 -25.94
CA ASN A 334 -14.01 10.96 -25.29
C ASN A 334 -15.01 10.88 -24.11
N TYR A 335 -14.65 10.25 -23.00
CA TYR A 335 -15.33 10.43 -21.73
C TYR A 335 -14.69 11.63 -21.04
N LYS A 336 -15.42 12.75 -21.10
CA LYS A 336 -15.14 13.95 -20.29
C LYS A 336 -15.38 13.67 -18.82
#